data_AF-A0A6P2F456-F1
#
_entry.id   AF-A0A6P2F456-F1
#
_cell.length_a   1.000
_cell.length_b   1.000
_cell.length_c   1.000
_cell.angle_alpha   90.00
_cell.angle_beta   90.00
_cell.angle_gamma   90.00
#
_symmetry.space_group_name_H-M   'P 1'
#
loop_
_entity.id
_entity.type
_entity.pdbx_description
1 polymer ?
#
loop_
_entity_poly.entity_id
_entity_poly.type
_entity_poly.pdbx_seq_one_letter_code
_entity_poly.pdbx_strand_id
1 'polypeptide(L)'
;MDTKKLLAVVEVAQSKRFACQAPGCGRTVFRRLHVVSQDGALFVVGVGCYQKLFHGNVRDWPLYGSPNGRPLSEREYLLLAKDPARLIARFEAERAAGERAAVAPRSRRPVQPRAQIPRPPSEARRRFGAQAEREVEAKYGLRSALKGWRSLVDLRIRELADRAAAEGR
;
A
#
# COMPACT_ATOMS: atom_id res chain seq x y z
N MET A 1 -10.21 35.26 0.54
CA MET A 1 -9.96 33.91 -0.02
C MET A 1 -9.49 33.03 1.13
N ASP A 2 -10.44 32.41 1.83
CA ASP A 2 -10.17 31.55 2.98
C ASP A 2 -9.40 30.32 2.51
N THR A 3 -8.10 30.28 2.83
CA THR A 3 -7.23 29.22 2.32
C THR A 3 -7.36 28.01 3.23
N LYS A 4 -8.23 27.08 2.86
CA LYS A 4 -8.49 25.84 3.62
C LYS A 4 -7.58 24.73 3.11
N LYS A 5 -6.82 24.09 4.00
CA LYS A 5 -5.88 23.00 3.65
C LYS A 5 -6.04 21.82 4.59
N LEU A 6 -6.12 20.62 4.01
CA LEU A 6 -6.04 19.36 4.76
C LEU A 6 -4.56 19.05 5.08
N LEU A 7 -4.22 19.08 6.36
CA LEU A 7 -2.84 18.85 6.79
C LEU A 7 -2.56 17.38 7.08
N ALA A 8 -3.44 16.69 7.81
CA ALA A 8 -3.20 15.30 8.17
C ALA A 8 -4.52 14.55 8.42
N VAL A 9 -4.52 13.25 8.19
CA VAL A 9 -5.57 12.33 8.66
C VAL A 9 -4.96 11.44 9.74
N VAL A 10 -5.55 11.45 10.93
CA VAL A 10 -5.05 10.75 12.11
C VAL A 10 -6.12 9.83 12.69
N GLU A 11 -5.68 8.72 13.26
CA GLU A 11 -6.53 7.75 13.93
C GLU A 11 -6.22 7.72 15.42
N VAL A 12 -7.28 7.77 16.24
CA VAL A 12 -7.19 7.62 17.70
C VAL A 12 -7.90 6.36 18.14
N ALA A 13 -7.38 5.74 19.20
CA ALA A 13 -7.96 4.55 19.81
C ALA A 13 -9.39 4.82 20.29
N GLN A 14 -10.24 3.78 20.26
CA GLN A 14 -11.64 3.90 20.69
C GLN A 14 -11.80 4.29 22.17
N SER A 15 -10.82 3.93 23.01
CA SER A 15 -10.73 4.34 24.42
C SER A 15 -10.36 5.82 24.62
N LYS A 16 -9.79 6.46 23.59
CA LYS A 16 -9.36 7.86 23.60
C LYS A 16 -10.14 8.67 22.57
N ARG A 17 -11.48 8.63 22.70
CA ARG A 17 -12.36 9.38 21.79
C ARG A 17 -12.09 10.87 21.95
N PHE A 18 -11.96 11.55 20.83
CA PHE A 18 -11.66 12.96 20.79
C PHE A 18 -12.93 13.74 20.43
N ALA A 19 -13.19 14.87 21.08
CA ALA A 19 -14.35 15.69 20.78
C ALA A 19 -14.10 16.49 19.50
N CYS A 20 -14.98 16.36 18.51
CA CYS A 20 -14.90 17.11 17.27
C CYS A 20 -14.96 18.62 17.55
N GLN A 21 -13.94 19.38 17.11
CA GLN A 21 -13.84 20.82 17.31
C GLN A 21 -14.62 21.64 16.27
N ALA A 22 -15.47 20.97 15.47
CA ALA A 22 -16.35 21.65 14.54
C ALA A 22 -17.39 22.50 15.30
N PRO A 23 -17.67 23.74 14.85
CA PRO A 23 -18.68 24.59 15.46
C PRO A 23 -20.03 23.86 15.50
N GLY A 24 -20.60 23.74 16.70
CA GLY A 24 -21.91 23.11 16.93
C GLY A 24 -21.98 21.58 16.84
N CYS A 25 -20.85 20.86 16.72
CA CYS A 25 -20.87 19.39 16.64
C CYS A 25 -20.76 18.68 18.00
N GLY A 26 -19.66 18.89 18.73
CA GLY A 26 -19.38 18.26 20.03
C GLY A 26 -19.33 16.72 20.06
N ARG A 27 -19.56 16.02 18.93
CA ARG A 27 -19.58 14.56 18.88
C ARG A 27 -18.19 13.99 19.10
N THR A 28 -18.12 12.91 19.88
CA THR A 28 -16.87 12.16 20.04
C THR A 28 -16.59 11.34 18.78
N VAL A 29 -15.36 11.46 18.28
CA VAL A 29 -14.89 10.80 17.06
C VAL A 29 -13.71 9.91 17.40
N PHE A 30 -13.66 8.75 16.75
CA PHE A 30 -12.59 7.77 16.86
C PHE A 30 -12.24 7.26 15.46
N ARG A 31 -11.06 6.64 15.31
CA ARG A 31 -10.51 6.14 14.04
C ARG A 31 -10.19 7.14 12.94
N ARG A 32 -11.01 8.15 12.62
CA ARG A 32 -10.68 9.07 11.51
C ARG A 32 -10.95 10.53 11.84
N LEU A 33 -9.87 11.25 12.10
CA LEU A 33 -9.84 12.67 12.37
C LEU A 33 -9.03 13.38 11.31
N HIS A 34 -9.56 14.51 10.84
CA HIS A 34 -8.94 15.35 9.85
C HIS A 34 -8.42 16.59 10.58
N VAL A 35 -7.13 16.83 10.46
CA VAL A 35 -6.48 18.05 10.93
C VAL A 35 -6.43 19.00 9.74
N VAL A 36 -7.13 20.12 9.86
CA VAL A 36 -7.24 21.13 8.82
C VAL A 36 -6.69 22.46 9.29
N SER A 37 -6.10 23.21 8.39
CA SER A 37 -5.73 24.60 8.59
C SER A 37 -6.73 25.49 7.85
N GLN A 38 -7.30 26.44 8.58
CA GLN A 38 -8.16 27.48 8.05
C GLN A 38 -7.68 28.81 8.62
N ASP A 39 -7.29 29.73 7.74
CA ASP A 39 -6.88 31.10 8.09
C ASP A 39 -5.77 31.16 9.17
N GLY A 40 -4.89 30.14 9.18
CA GLY A 40 -3.79 29.99 10.14
C GLY A 40 -4.18 29.28 11.45
N ALA A 41 -5.47 29.09 11.71
CA ALA A 41 -5.95 28.28 12.83
C ALA A 41 -6.05 26.79 12.45
N LEU A 42 -5.71 25.93 13.41
CA LEU A 42 -5.81 24.48 13.25
C LEU A 42 -7.08 23.95 13.90
N PHE A 43 -7.81 23.13 13.15
CA PHE A 43 -9.01 22.47 13.63
C PHE A 43 -8.89 20.96 13.47
N VAL A 44 -9.33 20.24 14.50
CA VAL A 44 -9.41 18.79 14.47
C VAL A 44 -10.88 18.38 14.38
N VAL A 45 -11.27 17.86 13.22
CA VAL A 45 -12.67 17.52 12.93
C VAL A 45 -12.83 16.07 12.51
N GLY A 46 -13.99 15.47 12.78
CA GLY A 46 -14.33 14.17 12.24
C GLY A 46 -14.61 14.21 10.75
N VAL A 47 -14.57 13.04 10.08
CA VAL A 47 -14.84 12.89 8.63
C VAL A 47 -16.16 13.56 8.21
N GLY A 48 -17.24 13.33 8.95
CA GLY A 48 -18.55 13.88 8.60
C GLY A 48 -18.63 15.41 8.74
N CYS A 49 -17.92 15.99 9.72
CA CYS A 49 -17.84 17.44 9.86
C CYS A 49 -16.91 18.05 8.83
N TYR A 50 -15.83 17.35 8.47
CA TYR A 50 -14.91 17.77 7.43
C TYR A 50 -15.64 17.94 6.09
N GLN A 51 -16.40 16.92 5.66
CA GLN A 51 -17.18 16.98 4.42
C GLN A 51 -18.19 18.15 4.43
N LYS A 52 -18.88 18.37 5.56
CA LYS A 52 -19.92 19.39 5.68
C LYS A 52 -19.38 20.82 5.71
N LEU A 53 -18.31 21.07 6.45
CA LEU A 53 -17.79 22.42 6.69
C LEU A 53 -16.78 22.87 5.64
N PHE A 54 -16.01 21.93 5.11
CA PHE A 54 -14.91 22.24 4.20
C PHE A 54 -15.24 21.91 2.76
N HIS A 55 -16.42 21.32 2.48
CA HIS A 55 -16.81 20.78 1.17
C HIS A 55 -15.72 19.89 0.52
N GLY A 56 -14.79 19.39 1.34
CA GLY A 56 -13.62 18.65 0.91
C GLY A 56 -13.98 17.20 0.65
N ASN A 57 -13.32 16.62 -0.35
CA ASN A 57 -13.47 15.19 -0.58
C ASN A 57 -12.64 14.44 0.48
N VAL A 58 -13.18 13.34 1.01
CA VAL A 58 -12.44 12.47 1.96
C VAL A 58 -11.23 11.79 1.29
N ARG A 59 -11.15 11.90 -0.05
CA ARG A 59 -10.03 11.47 -0.88
C ARG A 59 -8.99 12.57 -1.12
N ASP A 60 -9.18 13.77 -0.59
CA ASP A 60 -8.16 14.81 -0.69
C ASP A 60 -6.88 14.32 -0.01
N TRP A 61 -5.77 14.51 -0.70
CA TRP A 61 -4.50 14.01 -0.22
C TRP A 61 -4.03 14.92 0.93
N PRO A 62 -3.89 14.40 2.16
CA PRO A 62 -3.40 15.23 3.25
C PRO A 62 -1.97 15.66 2.93
N LEU A 63 -1.60 16.87 3.37
CA LEU A 63 -0.25 17.36 3.20
C LEU A 63 0.74 16.36 3.83
N TYR A 64 0.48 15.92 5.06
CA TYR A 64 1.29 15.00 5.85
C TYR A 64 0.57 13.67 6.11
N GLY A 65 1.31 12.55 6.01
CA GLY A 65 0.79 11.22 6.32
C GLY A 65 0.09 10.55 5.14
N SER A 66 -1.01 9.83 5.40
CA SER A 66 -1.79 9.13 4.38
C SER A 66 -3.28 9.42 4.53
N PRO A 67 -4.06 9.39 3.42
CA PRO A 67 -5.51 9.57 3.46
C PRO A 67 -6.24 8.45 4.21
N ASN A 68 -5.58 7.30 4.42
CA ASN A 68 -6.14 6.18 5.18
C ASN A 68 -6.11 6.40 6.70
N GLY A 69 -5.48 7.48 7.18
CA GLY A 69 -5.28 7.75 8.59
C GLY A 69 -3.99 7.12 9.12
N ARG A 70 -3.26 7.88 9.95
CA ARG A 70 -2.12 7.38 10.72
C ARG A 70 -2.55 7.11 12.17
N PRO A 71 -2.38 5.90 12.71
CA PRO A 71 -2.62 5.66 14.13
C PRO A 71 -1.66 6.47 14.99
N LEU A 72 -2.22 7.22 15.94
CA LEU A 72 -1.44 7.99 16.90
C LEU A 72 -1.13 7.13 18.13
N SER A 73 0.13 7.17 18.55
CA SER A 73 0.56 6.71 19.87
C SER A 73 -0.04 7.58 20.97
N GLU A 74 0.00 7.10 22.22
CA GLU A 74 -0.51 7.87 23.36
C GLU A 74 0.16 9.25 23.50
N ARG A 75 1.47 9.33 23.23
CA ARG A 75 2.22 10.57 23.28
C ARG A 75 1.76 11.55 22.19
N GLU A 76 1.52 11.05 20.97
CA GLU A 76 1.01 11.86 19.87
C GLU A 76 -0.45 12.29 20.10
N TYR A 77 -1.27 11.45 20.72
CA TYR A 77 -2.62 11.83 21.13
C TYR A 77 -2.62 12.97 22.16
N LEU A 78 -1.77 12.89 23.18
CA LEU A 78 -1.63 13.96 24.17
C LEU A 78 -1.15 15.26 23.53
N LEU A 79 -0.27 15.17 22.53
CA LEU A 79 0.15 16.32 21.73
C LEU A 79 -1.02 16.88 20.90
N LEU A 80 -1.80 16.04 20.24
CA LEU A 80 -3.00 16.47 19.49
C LEU A 80 -3.99 17.23 20.40
N ALA A 81 -4.18 16.74 21.62
CA ALA A 81 -5.10 17.34 22.59
C ALA A 81 -4.56 18.64 23.20
N LYS A 82 -3.24 18.74 23.43
CA LYS A 82 -2.62 19.91 24.05
C LYS A 82 -2.27 21.01 23.04
N ASP A 83 -1.69 20.62 21.91
CA ASP A 83 -1.14 21.51 20.89
C ASP A 83 -1.06 20.79 19.53
N PRO A 84 -2.14 20.90 18.71
CA PRO A 84 -2.16 20.29 17.38
C PRO A 84 -1.11 20.89 16.44
N ALA A 85 -0.64 22.12 16.66
CA ALA A 85 0.41 22.74 15.83
C ALA A 85 1.75 22.02 16.01
N ARG A 86 2.07 21.65 17.25
CA ARG A 86 3.28 20.90 17.56
C ARG A 86 3.28 19.49 16.97
N LEU A 87 2.11 18.86 16.85
CA LEU A 87 1.97 17.58 16.16
C LEU A 87 2.26 17.73 14.66
N ILE A 88 1.71 18.75 14.02
CA ILE A 88 1.97 19.04 12.60
C ILE A 88 3.44 19.36 12.36
N ALA A 89 4.07 20.17 13.22
CA ALA A 89 5.50 20.49 13.11
C ALA A 89 6.38 19.23 13.19
N ARG A 90 5.97 18.24 14.02
CA ARG A 90 6.64 16.94 14.06
C ARG A 90 6.47 16.17 12.76
N PHE A 91 5.27 16.15 12.17
CA PHE A 91 5.05 15.48 10.87
C PHE A 91 5.81 16.17 9.73
N GLU A 92 5.96 17.49 9.79
CA GLU A 92 6.80 18.25 8.88
C GLU A 92 8.27 17.88 9.02
N ALA A 93 8.79 17.82 10.25
CA ALA A 93 10.15 17.37 10.53
C ALA A 93 10.38 15.91 10.08
N GLU A 94 9.43 15.00 10.31
CA GLU A 94 9.50 13.60 9.85
C GLU A 94 9.52 13.52 8.32
N ARG A 95 8.73 14.35 7.63
CA ARG A 95 8.76 14.42 6.15
C ARG A 95 10.08 14.98 5.66
N ALA A 96 10.55 16.09 6.21
CA ALA A 96 11.83 16.70 5.84
C ALA A 96 13.02 15.74 6.08
N ALA A 97 12.98 14.98 7.18
CA ALA A 97 13.97 13.93 7.45
C ALA A 97 13.84 12.74 6.49
N GLY A 98 12.61 12.33 6.17
CA GLY A 98 12.33 11.26 5.20
C GLY A 98 12.69 11.64 3.76
N GLU A 99 12.53 12.91 3.37
CA GLU A 99 12.97 13.46 2.08
C GLU A 99 14.49 13.51 2.01
N ARG A 100 15.16 13.95 3.09
CA ARG A 100 16.63 13.88 3.19
C ARG A 100 17.14 12.43 3.12
N ALA A 101 16.42 11.48 3.70
CA ALA A 101 16.72 10.04 3.57
C ALA A 101 16.33 9.43 2.23
N ALA A 102 15.41 10.05 1.47
CA ALA A 102 15.04 9.64 0.11
C ALA A 102 16.00 10.17 -0.97
N VAL A 103 16.78 11.21 -0.64
CA VAL A 103 17.93 11.67 -1.43
C VAL A 103 19.15 10.76 -1.24
N ALA A 104 19.23 9.99 -0.16
CA ALA A 104 20.06 8.80 -0.18
C ALA A 104 19.42 7.85 -1.21
N PRO A 105 20.16 7.39 -2.24
CA PRO A 105 19.57 6.52 -3.25
C PRO A 105 19.02 5.31 -2.51
N ARG A 106 17.68 5.23 -2.43
CA ARG A 106 16.99 3.97 -2.18
C ARG A 106 17.67 3.02 -3.13
N SER A 107 18.47 2.07 -2.61
CA SER A 107 19.06 1.05 -3.44
C SER A 107 17.89 0.50 -4.23
N ARG A 108 17.84 0.85 -5.52
CA ARG A 108 16.87 0.29 -6.43
C ARG A 108 17.32 -1.14 -6.43
N ARG A 109 16.70 -1.98 -5.60
CA ARG A 109 16.79 -3.42 -5.75
C ARG A 109 16.50 -3.58 -7.23
N PRO A 110 17.48 -4.01 -8.06
CA PRO A 110 17.25 -4.09 -9.48
C PRO A 110 15.97 -4.89 -9.61
N VAL A 111 14.99 -4.32 -10.31
CA VAL A 111 13.82 -5.07 -10.73
C VAL A 111 14.43 -6.15 -11.60
N GLN A 112 14.78 -7.28 -11.00
CA GLN A 112 15.21 -8.42 -11.76
C GLN A 112 14.03 -8.70 -12.67
N PRO A 113 14.20 -8.61 -14.01
CA PRO A 113 13.13 -8.97 -14.90
C PRO A 113 12.71 -10.36 -14.45
N ARG A 114 11.46 -10.51 -13.99
CA ARG A 114 10.93 -11.84 -13.71
C ARG A 114 11.15 -12.60 -15.00
N ALA A 115 11.99 -13.63 -14.97
CA ALA A 115 12.23 -14.48 -16.13
C ALA A 115 10.87 -15.07 -16.51
N GLN A 116 10.21 -14.46 -17.48
CA GLN A 116 8.97 -14.97 -18.03
C GLN A 116 9.40 -16.18 -18.82
N ILE A 117 9.16 -17.39 -18.32
CA ILE A 117 9.45 -18.61 -19.07
C ILE A 117 8.63 -18.51 -20.36
N PRO A 118 9.27 -18.40 -21.54
CA PRO A 118 8.52 -18.33 -22.80
C PRO A 118 7.66 -19.58 -22.94
N ARG A 119 6.41 -19.41 -23.37
CA ARG A 119 5.51 -20.55 -23.60
C ARG A 119 6.12 -21.47 -24.66
N PRO A 120 6.10 -22.80 -24.48
CA PRO A 120 6.61 -23.72 -25.47
C PRO A 120 5.77 -23.64 -26.76
N PRO A 121 6.37 -23.93 -27.94
CA PRO A 121 5.63 -24.04 -29.20
C PRO A 121 4.45 -25.01 -29.09
N SER A 122 3.38 -24.74 -29.85
CA SER A 122 2.15 -25.54 -29.81
C SER A 122 2.39 -27.03 -30.12
N GLU A 123 3.30 -27.33 -31.04
CA GLU A 123 3.68 -28.70 -31.40
C GLU A 123 4.38 -29.42 -30.24
N ALA A 124 5.38 -28.80 -29.62
CA ALA A 124 6.07 -29.34 -28.45
C ALA A 124 5.09 -29.60 -27.30
N ARG A 125 4.12 -28.70 -27.10
CA ARG A 125 3.07 -28.86 -26.10
C ARG A 125 2.14 -30.04 -26.41
N ARG A 126 1.76 -30.24 -27.67
CA ARG A 126 0.95 -31.40 -28.10
C ARG A 126 1.71 -32.71 -27.93
N ARG A 127 2.99 -32.73 -28.28
CA ARG A 127 3.82 -33.94 -28.27
C ARG A 127 4.25 -34.36 -26.87
N PHE A 128 4.63 -33.40 -26.01
CA PHE A 128 5.25 -33.68 -24.71
C PHE A 128 4.40 -33.25 -23.50
N GLY A 129 3.27 -32.57 -23.70
CA GLY A 129 2.47 -32.00 -22.60
C GLY A 129 2.01 -33.03 -21.57
N ALA A 130 1.39 -34.13 -22.01
CA ALA A 130 0.91 -35.17 -21.12
C ALA A 130 2.04 -35.90 -20.38
N GLN A 131 3.20 -36.06 -21.03
CA GLN A 131 4.39 -36.64 -20.39
C GLN A 131 4.96 -35.69 -19.34
N ALA A 132 5.10 -34.42 -19.68
CA ALA A 132 5.61 -33.40 -18.78
C ALA A 132 4.74 -33.23 -17.53
N GLU A 133 3.42 -33.25 -17.67
CA GLU A 133 2.50 -33.20 -16.53
C GLU A 133 2.71 -34.38 -15.57
N ARG A 134 2.79 -35.62 -16.09
CA ARG A 134 3.04 -36.81 -15.27
C ARG A 134 4.39 -36.77 -14.55
N GLU A 135 5.44 -36.33 -15.23
CA GLU A 135 6.78 -36.27 -14.63
C GLU A 135 6.90 -35.14 -13.59
N VAL A 136 6.25 -34.00 -13.82
CA VAL A 136 6.20 -32.91 -12.83
C VAL A 136 5.34 -33.33 -11.63
N GLU A 137 4.23 -34.03 -11.85
CA GLU A 137 3.42 -34.59 -10.76
C GLU A 137 4.20 -35.60 -9.94
N ALA A 138 4.88 -36.55 -10.60
CA ALA A 138 5.71 -37.55 -9.93
C ALA A 138 6.87 -36.93 -9.14
N LYS A 139 7.49 -35.86 -9.66
CA LYS A 139 8.63 -35.22 -9.03
C LYS A 139 8.26 -34.34 -7.83
N TYR A 140 7.14 -33.61 -7.92
CA TYR A 140 6.79 -32.61 -6.91
C TYR A 140 5.58 -33.01 -6.04
N GLY A 141 4.82 -34.05 -6.41
CA GLY A 141 3.61 -34.47 -5.69
C GLY A 141 2.50 -33.42 -5.68
N LEU A 142 2.55 -32.44 -6.60
CA LEU A 142 1.67 -31.28 -6.64
C LEU A 142 0.51 -31.52 -7.62
N ARG A 143 -0.72 -31.18 -7.22
CA ARG A 143 -1.87 -31.15 -8.13
C ARG A 143 -1.83 -29.89 -9.02
N SER A 144 -2.47 -29.98 -10.20
CA SER A 144 -2.59 -28.93 -11.22
C SER A 144 -3.17 -27.58 -10.74
N ALA A 145 -3.71 -27.52 -9.53
CA ALA A 145 -4.35 -26.33 -8.94
C ALA A 145 -3.38 -25.31 -8.31
N LEU A 146 -2.07 -25.60 -8.20
CA LEU A 146 -1.13 -24.72 -7.52
C LEU A 146 -0.54 -23.61 -8.40
N LYS A 147 -0.31 -22.45 -7.79
CA LYS A 147 0.37 -21.32 -8.44
C LYS A 147 1.80 -21.74 -8.86
N GLY A 148 2.08 -21.67 -10.16
CA GLY A 148 3.38 -22.05 -10.72
C GLY A 148 3.43 -23.43 -11.37
N TRP A 149 2.39 -24.27 -11.21
CA TRP A 149 2.29 -25.58 -11.85
C TRP A 149 2.53 -25.51 -13.37
N ARG A 150 1.82 -24.62 -14.05
CA ARG A 150 1.93 -24.42 -15.50
C ARG A 150 3.36 -24.10 -15.94
N SER A 151 4.11 -23.35 -15.14
CA SER A 151 5.49 -22.97 -15.43
C SER A 151 6.45 -24.15 -15.32
N LEU A 152 6.25 -25.04 -14.35
CA LEU A 152 7.03 -26.27 -14.22
C LEU A 152 6.79 -27.23 -15.40
N VAL A 153 5.51 -27.37 -15.79
CA VAL A 153 5.13 -28.16 -16.97
C VAL A 153 5.74 -27.57 -18.25
N ASP A 154 5.66 -26.26 -18.43
CA ASP A 154 6.21 -25.57 -19.61
C ASP A 154 7.75 -25.69 -19.69
N LEU A 155 8.45 -25.65 -18.55
CA LEU A 155 9.89 -25.95 -18.48
C LEU A 155 10.17 -27.40 -18.91
N ARG A 156 9.42 -28.36 -18.37
CA ARG A 156 9.65 -29.78 -18.64
C ARG A 156 9.37 -30.15 -20.10
N ILE A 157 8.36 -29.53 -20.72
CA ILE A 157 8.09 -29.69 -22.17
C ILE A 157 9.31 -29.30 -23.00
N ARG A 158 10.03 -28.25 -22.61
CA ARG A 158 11.21 -27.76 -23.37
C ARG A 158 12.38 -28.71 -23.20
N GLU A 159 12.65 -29.16 -21.98
CA GLU A 159 13.70 -30.16 -21.73
C GLU A 159 13.48 -31.44 -22.57
N LEU A 160 12.22 -31.89 -22.69
CA LEU A 160 11.87 -33.04 -23.51
C LEU A 160 12.02 -32.76 -25.01
N ALA A 161 11.63 -31.56 -25.47
CA ALA A 161 11.79 -31.15 -26.87
C ALA A 161 13.27 -31.01 -27.26
N ASP A 162 14.08 -30.40 -26.40
CA ASP A 162 15.52 -30.22 -26.61
C ASP A 162 16.24 -31.57 -26.63
N ARG A 163 15.86 -32.49 -25.73
CA ARG A 163 16.38 -33.87 -25.72
C ARG A 163 16.03 -34.63 -26.99
N ALA A 164 14.77 -34.56 -27.44
CA ALA A 164 14.36 -35.20 -28.69
C ALA A 164 15.07 -34.60 -29.93
N ALA A 165 15.37 -33.31 -29.92
CA ALA A 165 16.14 -32.65 -30.98
C ALA A 165 17.64 -32.98 -30.93
N ALA A 166 18.17 -33.40 -29.78
CA ALA A 166 19.53 -33.89 -29.64
C ALA A 166 19.67 -35.36 -30.05
N GLU A 167 18.66 -36.19 -29.77
CA GLU A 167 18.64 -37.62 -30.12
C GLU A 167 18.35 -37.89 -31.61
N GLY A 168 17.77 -36.91 -32.32
CA GLY A 168 17.47 -37.01 -33.76
C GLY A 168 18.53 -36.43 -34.71
N ARG A 169 19.72 -36.10 -34.22
CA ARG A 169 20.89 -35.64 -34.98
C ARG A 169 22.00 -36.67 -34.90
#